data_AF-A0A951MFH4-F1
#
_entry.id   AF-A0A951MFH4-F1
#
_cell.length_a   1.000
_cell.length_b   1.000
_cell.length_c   1.000
_cell.angle_alpha   90.00
_cell.angle_beta   90.00
_cell.angle_gamma   90.00
#
_symmetry.space_group_name_H-M   'P 1'
#
loop_
_entity.id
_entity.type
_entity.pdbx_description
1 polymer ?
#
loop_
_entity_poly.entity_id
_entity_poly.type
_entity_poly.pdbx_seq_one_letter_code
_entity_poly.pdbx_strand_id
1 'polypeptide(L)'
;MLKKLTPVLFVERIEEQLPFWMDRLGFEKTVEVPHEGHLGFVILVRNGVELMIQSHASVAADIAALAGERARVPMFIEVSDINEIENRLGDME
;
A
#
# COMPACT_ATOMS: atom_id res chain seq x y z
N MET A 1 -2.33 -25.95 -1.68
CA MET A 1 -1.36 -25.45 -2.68
C MET A 1 -1.35 -23.92 -2.59
N LEU A 2 -0.17 -23.29 -2.51
CA LEU A 2 -0.03 -21.84 -2.34
C LEU A 2 -0.42 -21.12 -3.65
N LYS A 3 -1.13 -19.98 -3.56
CA LYS A 3 -1.59 -19.22 -4.75
C LYS A 3 -0.98 -17.83 -4.88
N LYS A 4 -0.54 -17.22 -3.77
CA LYS A 4 -0.17 -15.81 -3.72
C LYS A 4 0.64 -15.50 -2.47
N LEU A 5 1.51 -14.51 -2.56
CA LEU A 5 2.20 -13.86 -1.46
C LEU A 5 2.29 -12.38 -1.81
N THR A 6 1.83 -11.51 -0.90
CA THR A 6 1.81 -10.06 -1.11
C THR A 6 2.14 -9.36 0.20
N PRO A 7 2.93 -8.27 0.17
CA PRO A 7 3.16 -7.47 1.35
C PRO A 7 1.88 -6.76 1.80
N VAL A 8 1.72 -6.62 3.11
CA VAL A 8 0.70 -5.77 3.75
C VAL A 8 1.42 -4.68 4.52
N LEU A 9 1.24 -3.43 4.10
CA LEU A 9 1.84 -2.27 4.77
C LEU A 9 0.86 -1.70 5.79
N PHE A 10 1.34 -1.50 7.01
CA PHE A 10 0.58 -0.79 8.03
C PHE A 10 0.97 0.68 8.04
N VAL A 11 -0.03 1.54 7.97
CA VAL A 11 0.16 3.00 7.83
C VAL A 11 -0.79 3.74 8.76
N GLU A 12 -0.52 5.01 9.04
CA GLU A 12 -1.43 5.83 9.83
C GLU A 12 -2.70 6.15 9.04
N ARG A 13 -2.54 6.69 7.83
CA ARG A 13 -3.63 7.04 6.92
C ARG A 13 -3.35 6.53 5.51
N ILE A 14 -4.27 5.72 4.97
CA ILE A 14 -4.10 5.14 3.63
C ILE A 14 -4.14 6.24 2.57
N GLU A 15 -5.03 7.22 2.73
CA GLU A 15 -5.25 8.30 1.77
C GLU A 15 -3.98 9.12 1.52
N GLU A 16 -3.14 9.29 2.53
CA GLU A 16 -1.85 10.01 2.41
C GLU A 16 -0.82 9.23 1.57
N GLN A 17 -0.98 7.91 1.45
CA GLN A 17 -0.07 7.05 0.69
C GLN A 17 -0.51 6.89 -0.77
N LEU A 18 -1.81 7.05 -1.05
CA LEU A 18 -2.36 6.79 -2.39
C LEU A 18 -1.72 7.62 -3.51
N PRO A 19 -1.37 8.92 -3.33
CA PRO A 19 -0.74 9.70 -4.40
C PRO A 19 0.58 9.09 -4.89
N PHE A 20 1.40 8.56 -3.98
CA PHE A 20 2.65 7.89 -4.35
C PHE A 20 2.37 6.63 -5.17
N TRP A 21 1.48 5.76 -4.69
CA TRP A 21 1.23 4.47 -5.34
C TRP A 21 0.41 4.60 -6.63
N MET A 22 -0.65 5.38 -6.61
CA MET A 22 -1.60 5.49 -7.72
C MET A 22 -1.14 6.52 -8.74
N ASP A 23 -0.88 7.75 -8.32
CA ASP A 23 -0.64 8.84 -9.26
C ASP A 23 0.78 8.78 -9.84
N ARG A 24 1.78 8.45 -9.01
CA ARG A 24 3.18 8.38 -9.47
C ARG A 24 3.54 7.00 -10.01
N LEU A 25 3.33 5.96 -9.23
CA LEU A 25 3.71 4.59 -9.63
C LEU A 25 2.68 3.90 -10.52
N GLY A 26 1.49 4.46 -10.72
CA GLY A 26 0.49 3.95 -11.66
C GLY A 26 -0.23 2.69 -11.18
N PHE A 27 -0.34 2.46 -9.87
CA PHE A 27 -1.17 1.39 -9.34
C PHE A 27 -2.65 1.75 -9.39
N GLU A 28 -3.49 0.73 -9.59
CA GLU A 28 -4.93 0.83 -9.52
C GLU A 28 -5.44 0.24 -8.21
N LYS A 29 -6.33 0.98 -7.52
CA LYS A 29 -7.03 0.47 -6.35
C LYS A 29 -8.19 -0.42 -6.79
N THR A 30 -8.12 -1.70 -6.47
CA THR A 30 -9.13 -2.71 -6.88
C THR A 30 -10.09 -3.10 -5.76
N VAL A 31 -9.69 -2.87 -4.51
CA VAL A 31 -10.52 -3.10 -3.32
C VAL A 31 -10.34 -1.92 -2.38
N GLU A 32 -11.43 -1.50 -1.76
CA GLU A 32 -11.45 -0.56 -0.66
C GLU A 32 -12.40 -1.03 0.45
N VAL A 33 -11.96 -0.91 1.69
CA VAL A 33 -12.75 -1.22 2.87
C VAL A 33 -12.72 0.02 3.77
N PRO A 34 -13.85 0.71 3.97
CA PRO A 34 -13.93 1.82 4.91
C PRO A 34 -13.79 1.37 6.37
N HIS A 35 -13.23 2.23 7.21
CA HIS A 35 -13.15 2.09 8.65
C HIS A 35 -13.26 3.48 9.30
N GLU A 36 -14.32 3.68 10.09
CA GLU A 36 -14.56 4.93 10.85
C GLU A 36 -14.48 6.23 10.03
N GLY A 37 -15.02 6.21 8.80
CA GLY A 37 -15.03 7.40 7.92
C GLY A 37 -13.74 7.62 7.11
N HIS A 38 -12.78 6.71 7.23
CA HIS A 38 -11.53 6.68 6.45
C HIS A 38 -11.36 5.32 5.77
N LEU A 39 -10.31 5.15 4.98
CA LEU A 39 -9.94 3.84 4.44
C LEU A 39 -9.24 2.99 5.52
N GLY A 40 -9.80 1.81 5.79
CA GLY A 40 -9.23 0.81 6.67
C GLY A 40 -8.29 -0.15 5.95
N PHE A 41 -8.64 -0.55 4.73
CA PHE A 41 -7.85 -1.49 3.93
C PHE A 41 -8.03 -1.23 2.43
N VAL A 42 -6.95 -1.39 1.65
CA VAL A 42 -6.99 -1.34 0.18
C VAL A 42 -6.09 -2.40 -0.45
N ILE A 43 -6.48 -2.84 -1.65
CA ILE A 43 -5.61 -3.62 -2.55
C ILE A 43 -5.25 -2.75 -3.75
N LEU A 44 -3.95 -2.61 -4.00
CA LEU A 44 -3.39 -1.89 -5.14
C LEU A 44 -2.76 -2.90 -6.10
N VAL A 45 -3.02 -2.78 -7.39
CA VAL A 45 -2.44 -3.65 -8.43
C VAL A 45 -1.81 -2.85 -9.56
N ARG A 46 -0.72 -3.36 -10.13
CA ARG A 46 -0.15 -2.86 -11.38
C ARG A 46 0.57 -3.99 -12.09
N ASN A 47 0.19 -4.29 -13.34
CA ASN A 47 0.88 -5.26 -14.19
C ASN A 47 1.16 -6.62 -13.51
N GLY A 48 0.23 -7.12 -12.70
CA GLY A 48 0.38 -8.37 -11.95
C GLY A 48 1.16 -8.27 -10.63
N VAL A 49 1.74 -7.11 -10.31
CA VAL A 49 2.25 -6.79 -8.96
C VAL A 49 1.08 -6.35 -8.09
N GLU A 50 1.08 -6.80 -6.84
CA GLU A 50 0.07 -6.42 -5.86
C GLU A 50 0.71 -5.92 -4.57
N LEU A 51 0.07 -4.92 -3.97
CA LEU A 51 0.35 -4.38 -2.64
C LEU A 51 -0.95 -4.26 -1.86
N MET A 52 -0.93 -4.65 -0.58
CA MET A 52 -2.01 -4.36 0.35
C MET A 52 -1.59 -3.28 1.33
N ILE A 53 -2.51 -2.36 1.67
CA ILE A 53 -2.27 -1.33 2.68
C ILE A 53 -3.42 -1.37 3.68
N GLN A 54 -3.10 -1.36 4.97
CA GLN A 54 -4.07 -1.34 6.06
C GLN A 54 -3.74 -0.22 7.06
N SER A 55 -4.74 0.50 7.55
CA SER A 55 -4.50 1.51 8.59
C SER A 55 -4.25 0.86 9.95
N HIS A 56 -3.41 1.47 10.79
CA HIS A 56 -3.13 0.95 12.14
C HIS A 56 -4.41 0.81 12.98
N ALA A 57 -5.36 1.74 12.83
CA ALA A 57 -6.67 1.67 13.49
C ALA A 57 -7.46 0.42 13.05
N SER A 58 -7.53 0.16 11.74
CA SER A 58 -8.19 -1.05 11.22
C SER A 58 -7.48 -2.33 11.65
N VAL A 59 -6.13 -2.36 11.65
CA VAL A 59 -5.36 -3.52 12.14
C VAL A 59 -5.67 -3.79 13.62
N ALA A 60 -5.71 -2.76 14.47
CA ALA A 60 -6.01 -2.93 15.88
C ALA A 60 -7.44 -3.46 16.13
N ALA A 61 -8.39 -3.05 15.28
CA ALA A 61 -9.77 -3.55 15.34
C ALA A 61 -9.89 -5.01 14.85
N ASP A 62 -9.19 -5.38 13.78
CA ASP A 62 -9.29 -6.70 13.17
C ASP A 62 -8.41 -7.75 13.88
N ILE A 63 -7.21 -7.34 14.31
CA ILE A 63 -6.17 -8.20 14.89
C ILE A 63 -5.59 -7.51 16.13
N ALA A 64 -6.32 -7.58 17.25
CA ALA A 64 -5.93 -6.95 18.51
C ALA A 64 -4.50 -7.28 18.98
N ALA A 65 -3.97 -8.46 18.63
CA ALA A 65 -2.60 -8.88 18.95
C ALA A 65 -1.52 -8.06 18.23
N LEU A 66 -1.86 -7.37 17.13
CA LEU A 66 -0.97 -6.49 16.38
C LEU A 66 -1.24 -5.00 16.66
N ALA A 67 -2.09 -4.69 17.65
CA ALA A 67 -2.35 -3.32 18.04
C ALA A 67 -1.06 -2.65 18.52
N GLY A 68 -0.68 -1.54 17.89
CA GLY A 68 0.56 -0.80 18.18
C GLY A 68 1.81 -1.36 17.52
N GLU A 69 1.73 -2.49 16.80
CA GLU A 69 2.86 -3.02 16.05
C GLU A 69 3.21 -2.13 14.86
N ARG A 70 4.52 -1.87 14.70
CA ARG A 70 5.08 -1.15 13.56
C ARG A 70 5.92 -2.11 12.73
N ALA A 71 5.24 -3.00 12.02
CA ALA A 71 5.88 -3.93 11.12
C ALA A 71 6.63 -3.18 10.01
N ARG A 72 7.90 -3.53 9.81
CA ARG A 72 8.71 -3.05 8.68
C ARG A 72 8.82 -4.15 7.65
N VAL A 73 8.34 -3.89 6.45
CA VAL A 73 8.47 -4.80 5.31
C VAL A 73 9.45 -4.16 4.33
N PRO A 74 10.74 -4.58 4.30
CA PRO A 74 11.63 -4.11 3.26
C PRO A 74 11.10 -4.58 1.91
N MET A 75 10.82 -3.64 1.02
CA MET A 75 10.32 -3.91 -0.32
C MET A 75 11.40 -3.60 -1.34
N PHE A 76 11.49 -4.47 -2.34
CA PHE A 76 12.26 -4.24 -3.55
C PHE A 76 11.28 -4.30 -4.73
N ILE A 77 11.35 -3.29 -5.62
CA ILE A 77 10.51 -3.21 -6.80
C ILE A 77 11.44 -3.20 -8.01
N GLU A 78 11.36 -4.26 -8.83
CA GLU A 78 12.02 -4.29 -10.12
C GLU A 78 11.23 -3.44 -11.12
N VAL A 79 11.94 -2.58 -11.86
CA VAL A 79 11.35 -1.71 -12.87
C VAL A 79 12.12 -1.84 -14.17
N SER A 80 11.42 -1.71 -15.30
CA SER A 80 12.04 -1.79 -16.63
C SER A 80 12.86 -0.55 -17.00
N ASP A 81 12.50 0.61 -16.45
CA ASP A 81 13.21 1.87 -16.64
C ASP A 81 13.14 2.71 -15.36
N ILE A 82 14.28 2.88 -14.70
CA ILE A 82 14.36 3.67 -13.48
C ILE A 82 14.22 5.18 -13.75
N ASN A 83 14.65 5.67 -14.92
CA ASN A 83 14.56 7.10 -15.25
C ASN A 83 13.10 7.51 -15.44
N GLU A 84 12.26 6.63 -16.00
CA GLU A 84 10.81 6.87 -16.08
C GLU A 84 10.21 7.06 -14.69
N ILE A 85 10.60 6.21 -13.73
CA ILE A 85 10.12 6.30 -12.36
C ILE A 85 10.63 7.57 -11.67
N GLU A 86 11.91 7.91 -11.82
CA GLU A 86 12.48 9.15 -11.27
C GLU A 86 11.75 10.39 -11.79
N ASN A 87 11.48 10.46 -13.10
CA ASN A 87 10.73 11.59 -13.69
C ASN A 87 9.31 11.68 -13.13
N ARG A 88 8.65 10.55 -12.85
CA ARG A 88 7.34 10.53 -12.19
C ARG A 88 7.42 11.01 -10.74
N LEU A 89 8.54 10.80 -10.05
CA LEU A 89 8.75 11.17 -8.64
C LEU A 89 9.31 12.58 -8.43
N GLY A 90 9.96 13.18 -9.42
CA GLY A 90 10.75 14.41 -9.31
C GLY A 90 10.04 15.70 -8.86
N ASP A 91 8.71 15.67 -8.67
CA ASP A 91 7.92 16.81 -8.21
C ASP A 91 7.48 16.72 -6.72
N MET A 92 8.03 15.79 -5.93
CA MET A 92 7.74 15.71 -4.50
C MET A 92 8.67 16.63 -3.71
N GLU A 93 8.26 17.90 -3.52
CA GLU A 93 8.77 18.79 -2.46
C GLU A 93 8.06 18.56 -1.12
#